data_AF-A0A8X7MPG8-F1
#
_entry.id   AF-A0A8X7MPG8-F1
#
_cell.length_a   1.000
_cell.length_b   1.000
_cell.length_c   1.000
_cell.angle_alpha   90.00
_cell.angle_beta   90.00
_cell.angle_gamma   90.00
#
_symmetry.space_group_name_H-M   'P 1'
#
loop_
_entity.id
_entity.type
_entity.pdbx_description
1 polymer ?
#
loop_
_entity_poly.entity_id
_entity_poly.type
_entity_poly.pdbx_seq_one_letter_code
_entity_poly.pdbx_strand_id
1 'polypeptide(L)'
;MAAAVASTSSSLRGRDGTSGRSQKREAPAPAAPDVADQTDADLEQFMAQFDEKSMDRMDSADPMLMLAFYKRLLPWRPLYIWLNRDLPHKPSKNFTHREFAFTLQNDVYLRYNSFNGWEDLKREVVRLNPSRFEIGPAYSAKPKDRKTVQRATFKPISRELVFDIDMSDYDEIRTCCSGKGICSRCWAFIAVAVKVLDEALRSDFGFKHLLWVYSGRRGIHCWVSDASACELADDARKAIVGWMEVVRGSANQAKKVFLGSAGGLHDRVLHPSLRRALYGSEDSTRTIADPNSDPTGPLERAFVKTVLKDQDCFTVRKQWETLLELLPSSSDGSHVESLRKNWTSSPSRSSILKWSDVVKARNAAGSHSARVWNAAMEDIVLQYTYPRIDSEVSKHLNHLLKSPFVVHPATGRVCVPVDPKRVDSFDPEVTAPTAAKLLRELNSFEGKVRDGLLGSGVSVPKNDWEKTSLRPFVEMFEKHCQGIVKQSIDAKRAVESFSMEF
;
A
#
# COMPACT_ATOMS: atom_id res chain seq x y z
N MET A 1 72.61 -28.82 26.93
CA MET A 1 72.40 -30.09 26.19
C MET A 1 71.49 -29.74 25.00
N ALA A 2 72.05 -29.37 23.83
CA ALA A 2 72.47 -30.29 22.73
C ALA A 2 71.27 -31.10 22.21
N ALA A 3 70.92 -31.21 20.92
CA ALA A 3 71.49 -30.88 19.61
C ALA A 3 70.31 -30.84 18.61
N ALA A 4 70.24 -29.98 17.57
CA ALA A 4 70.89 -30.07 16.26
C ALA A 4 70.90 -31.47 15.62
N VAL A 5 70.11 -31.67 14.55
CA VAL A 5 70.48 -32.51 13.39
C VAL A 5 69.96 -31.82 12.13
N ALA A 6 70.84 -31.76 11.14
CA ALA A 6 70.73 -31.02 9.89
C ALA A 6 70.63 -31.92 8.67
N SER A 7 70.20 -31.31 7.54
CA SER A 7 70.54 -31.65 6.14
C SER A 7 69.89 -32.92 5.56
N THR A 8 69.51 -33.05 4.28
CA THR A 8 70.01 -32.49 3.00
C THR A 8 68.94 -32.51 1.89
N SER A 9 69.20 -31.69 0.88
CA SER A 9 68.53 -31.48 -0.41
C SER A 9 68.46 -32.68 -1.38
N SER A 10 67.44 -32.70 -2.26
CA SER A 10 67.65 -32.90 -3.71
C SER A 10 66.47 -32.35 -4.54
N SER A 11 66.80 -31.58 -5.57
CA SER A 11 65.88 -30.94 -6.53
C SER A 11 65.15 -31.97 -7.41
N LEU A 12 63.96 -31.63 -7.94
CA LEU A 12 63.61 -31.81 -9.35
C LEU A 12 62.32 -31.04 -9.72
N ARG A 13 62.53 -30.10 -10.65
CA ARG A 13 61.64 -29.33 -11.55
C ARG A 13 60.16 -29.71 -11.66
N GLY A 14 59.30 -28.68 -11.66
CA GLY A 14 57.90 -28.76 -12.12
C GLY A 14 57.18 -27.41 -12.31
N ARG A 15 57.53 -26.72 -13.41
CA ARG A 15 56.77 -25.70 -14.21
C ARG A 15 55.76 -24.75 -13.51
N ASP A 16 56.15 -23.48 -13.49
CA ASP A 16 55.27 -22.30 -13.40
C ASP A 16 54.45 -22.10 -14.69
N GLY A 17 53.17 -21.78 -14.52
CA GLY A 17 52.27 -21.29 -15.58
C GLY A 17 51.67 -19.96 -15.17
N THR A 18 52.22 -18.87 -15.71
CA THR A 18 51.69 -17.52 -15.62
C THR A 18 50.49 -17.35 -16.57
N SER A 19 49.37 -16.79 -16.10
CA SER A 19 48.33 -16.28 -16.99
C SER A 19 48.06 -14.81 -16.67
N GLY A 20 48.42 -13.96 -17.64
CA GLY A 20 48.25 -12.51 -17.60
C GLY A 20 46.78 -12.13 -17.74
N ARG A 21 46.32 -11.22 -16.88
CA ARG A 21 44.97 -10.64 -16.93
C ARG A 21 45.00 -9.43 -17.88
N SER A 22 44.54 -9.64 -19.11
CA SER A 22 44.45 -8.61 -20.15
C SER A 22 43.41 -7.54 -19.78
N GLN A 23 43.82 -6.27 -19.75
CA GLN A 23 42.93 -5.11 -19.67
C GLN A 23 42.23 -4.92 -21.02
N LYS A 24 40.91 -5.14 -21.09
CA LYS A 24 40.10 -4.72 -22.23
C LYS A 24 39.73 -3.24 -22.07
N ARG A 25 40.21 -2.41 -22.99
CA ARG A 25 39.65 -1.07 -23.25
C ARG A 25 38.23 -1.23 -23.81
N GLU A 26 37.24 -0.61 -23.17
CA GLU A 26 35.88 -0.48 -23.72
C GLU A 26 35.87 0.60 -24.81
N ALA A 27 35.34 0.24 -25.98
CA ALA A 27 35.10 1.15 -27.10
C ALA A 27 33.90 2.07 -26.78
N PRO A 28 33.82 3.29 -27.36
CA PRO A 28 32.67 4.16 -27.17
C PRO A 28 31.39 3.49 -27.72
N ALA A 29 30.29 3.66 -27.00
CA ALA A 29 29.00 3.09 -27.36
C ALA A 29 28.59 3.52 -28.79
N PRO A 30 28.10 2.60 -29.64
CA PRO A 30 27.55 2.97 -30.93
C PRO A 30 26.34 3.88 -30.73
N ALA A 31 26.14 4.83 -31.65
CA ALA A 31 24.93 5.63 -31.71
C ALA A 31 23.71 4.68 -31.73
N ALA A 32 22.74 4.91 -30.85
CA ALA A 32 21.55 4.10 -30.78
C ALA A 32 20.82 4.15 -32.13
N PRO A 33 20.41 3.01 -32.70
CA PRO A 33 19.49 3.02 -33.83
C PRO A 33 18.18 3.70 -33.41
N ASP A 34 17.41 4.16 -34.39
CA ASP A 34 16.16 4.88 -34.18
C ASP A 34 15.03 3.91 -33.73
N VAL A 35 15.16 3.37 -32.52
CA VAL A 35 14.24 2.39 -31.94
C VAL A 35 12.86 3.02 -31.71
N ALA A 36 12.78 4.35 -31.58
CA ALA A 36 11.53 5.06 -31.33
C ALA A 36 10.55 4.97 -32.52
N ASP A 37 11.02 5.13 -33.75
CA ASP A 37 10.18 5.09 -34.96
C ASP A 37 9.61 3.69 -35.24
N GLN A 38 10.39 2.63 -34.99
CA GLN A 38 9.91 1.25 -35.11
C GLN A 38 8.88 0.90 -34.03
N THR A 39 9.11 1.29 -32.77
CA THR A 39 8.13 1.05 -31.70
C THR A 39 6.81 1.78 -31.93
N ASP A 40 6.85 2.93 -32.60
CA ASP A 40 5.66 3.73 -32.88
C ASP A 40 4.84 3.12 -34.01
N ALA A 41 5.47 2.65 -35.09
CA ALA A 41 4.80 1.89 -36.15
C ALA A 41 4.23 0.55 -35.64
N ASP A 42 4.99 -0.18 -34.82
CA ASP A 42 4.54 -1.44 -34.21
C ASP A 42 3.37 -1.19 -33.26
N LEU A 43 3.39 -0.07 -32.52
CA LEU A 43 2.29 0.30 -31.64
C LEU A 43 1.06 0.73 -32.43
N GLU A 44 1.20 1.51 -33.50
CA GLU A 44 0.09 1.89 -34.38
C GLU A 44 -0.53 0.65 -35.03
N GLN A 45 0.30 -0.27 -35.51
CA GLN A 45 -0.16 -1.55 -36.05
C GLN A 45 -0.85 -2.38 -34.96
N PHE A 46 -0.27 -2.47 -33.76
CA PHE A 46 -0.89 -3.13 -32.62
C PHE A 46 -2.25 -2.53 -32.29
N MET A 47 -2.35 -1.20 -32.23
CA MET A 47 -3.59 -0.47 -31.96
C MET A 47 -4.63 -0.61 -33.08
N ALA A 48 -4.19 -0.70 -34.34
CA ALA A 48 -5.07 -0.91 -35.49
C ALA A 48 -5.57 -2.36 -35.61
N GLN A 49 -4.75 -3.34 -35.20
CA GLN A 49 -5.11 -4.77 -35.10
C GLN A 49 -5.84 -5.12 -33.79
N PHE A 50 -5.97 -4.14 -32.89
CA PHE A 50 -6.69 -4.20 -31.62
C PHE A 50 -8.22 -4.18 -31.84
N ASP A 51 -8.73 -5.13 -32.63
CA ASP A 51 -10.16 -5.39 -32.84
C ASP A 51 -10.77 -6.12 -31.64
N GLU A 52 -12.05 -5.90 -31.34
CA GLU A 52 -12.83 -6.48 -30.24
C GLU A 52 -12.64 -7.99 -30.06
N LYS A 53 -12.39 -8.74 -31.16
CA LYS A 53 -12.21 -10.20 -31.14
C LYS A 53 -10.83 -10.69 -30.68
N SER A 54 -9.76 -9.89 -30.79
CA SER A 54 -8.42 -10.27 -30.29
C SER A 54 -8.28 -10.11 -28.76
N MET A 55 -9.25 -9.42 -28.16
CA MET A 55 -9.18 -8.87 -26.80
C MET A 55 -9.56 -9.84 -25.70
N ASP A 56 -10.44 -10.80 -25.98
CA ASP A 56 -10.80 -11.86 -25.01
C ASP A 56 -9.66 -12.88 -24.83
N ARG A 57 -8.61 -12.80 -25.67
CA ARG A 57 -7.47 -13.72 -25.69
C ARG A 57 -6.16 -13.09 -25.21
N MET A 58 -6.09 -11.77 -25.08
CA MET A 58 -4.86 -11.09 -24.67
C MET A 58 -4.64 -11.21 -23.17
N ASP A 59 -3.50 -11.76 -22.79
CA ASP A 59 -3.08 -11.86 -21.40
C ASP A 59 -2.89 -10.45 -20.82
N SER A 60 -3.37 -10.27 -19.60
CA SER A 60 -3.14 -9.08 -18.76
C SER A 60 -1.67 -8.69 -18.58
N ALA A 61 -0.75 -9.59 -18.95
CA ALA A 61 0.70 -9.42 -18.93
C ALA A 61 1.34 -8.99 -20.27
N ASP A 62 0.58 -8.75 -21.35
CA ASP A 62 1.15 -8.36 -22.65
C ASP A 62 1.97 -7.04 -22.54
N PRO A 63 3.28 -7.05 -22.83
CA PRO A 63 4.11 -5.84 -22.83
C PRO A 63 3.59 -4.74 -23.77
N MET A 64 3.01 -5.08 -24.92
CA MET A 64 2.50 -4.08 -25.87
C MET A 64 1.28 -3.34 -25.33
N LEU A 65 0.45 -4.04 -24.55
CA LEU A 65 -0.67 -3.45 -23.85
C LEU A 65 -0.21 -2.47 -22.77
N MET A 66 0.83 -2.82 -22.01
CA MET A 66 1.45 -1.92 -21.04
C MET A 66 2.07 -0.70 -21.74
N LEU A 67 2.77 -0.90 -22.86
CA LEU A 67 3.37 0.18 -23.64
C LEU A 67 2.31 1.17 -24.14
N ALA A 68 1.22 0.67 -24.73
CA ALA A 68 0.09 1.48 -25.18
C ALA A 68 -0.51 2.31 -24.04
N PHE A 69 -0.72 1.67 -22.88
CA PHE A 69 -1.23 2.36 -21.69
C PHE A 69 -0.29 3.45 -21.20
N TYR A 70 1.01 3.17 -21.05
CA TYR A 70 1.99 4.17 -20.61
C TYR A 70 2.14 5.32 -21.61
N LYS A 71 2.06 5.05 -22.91
CA LYS A 71 2.16 6.10 -23.94
C LYS A 71 0.93 7.02 -23.96
N ARG A 72 -0.27 6.46 -23.84
CA ARG A 72 -1.54 7.17 -24.10
C ARG A 72 -2.33 7.57 -22.86
N LEU A 73 -2.40 6.72 -21.84
CA LEU A 73 -3.41 6.82 -20.78
C LEU A 73 -2.87 7.21 -19.40
N LEU A 74 -1.60 6.92 -19.09
CA LEU A 74 -1.04 7.29 -17.78
C LEU A 74 -1.04 8.83 -17.60
N PRO A 75 -1.57 9.37 -16.48
CA PRO A 75 -1.66 10.81 -16.25
C PRO A 75 -0.30 11.42 -15.83
N TRP A 76 0.63 11.49 -16.79
CA TRP A 76 2.03 11.92 -16.55
C TRP A 76 2.16 13.31 -15.92
N ARG A 77 1.39 14.28 -16.45
CA ARG A 77 1.43 15.65 -15.95
C ARG A 77 0.87 15.75 -14.52
N PRO A 78 -0.31 15.20 -14.17
CA PRO A 78 -0.74 15.10 -12.78
C PRO A 78 0.28 14.40 -11.87
N LEU A 79 0.89 13.29 -12.31
CA LEU A 79 1.90 12.56 -11.52
C LEU A 79 3.11 13.45 -11.19
N TYR A 80 3.57 14.23 -12.16
CA TYR A 80 4.64 15.20 -11.93
C TYR A 80 4.22 16.35 -11.02
N ILE A 81 3.00 16.90 -11.18
CA ILE A 81 2.52 17.99 -10.31
C ILE A 81 2.51 17.50 -8.85
N TRP A 82 1.98 16.30 -8.60
CA TRP A 82 2.00 15.67 -7.29
C TRP A 82 3.41 15.56 -6.71
N LEU A 83 4.37 15.01 -7.46
CA LEU A 83 5.72 14.76 -6.95
C LEU A 83 6.59 16.01 -6.86
N ASN A 84 6.35 17.01 -7.72
CA ASN A 84 7.05 18.29 -7.70
C ASN A 84 6.67 19.13 -6.47
N ARG A 85 5.41 19.05 -6.02
CA ARG A 85 4.89 19.76 -4.83
C ARG A 85 5.18 21.26 -4.82
N ASP A 86 5.28 21.84 -6.00
CA ASP A 86 5.57 23.25 -6.27
C ASP A 86 4.80 23.65 -7.54
N LEU A 87 4.92 24.92 -7.95
CA LEU A 87 4.35 25.50 -9.16
C LEU A 87 4.55 24.56 -10.36
N PRO A 88 3.48 24.16 -11.07
CA PRO A 88 3.56 23.18 -12.16
C PRO A 88 4.55 23.54 -13.27
N HIS A 89 4.78 24.82 -13.52
CA HIS A 89 5.68 25.29 -14.58
C HIS A 89 7.15 25.41 -14.12
N LYS A 90 7.45 25.17 -12.84
CA LYS A 90 8.80 25.30 -12.27
C LYS A 90 9.26 23.98 -11.65
N PRO A 91 10.13 23.21 -12.34
CA PRO A 91 10.73 22.02 -11.77
C PRO A 91 11.54 22.35 -10.50
N SER A 92 11.29 21.61 -9.44
CA SER A 92 11.99 21.74 -8.16
C SER A 92 12.89 20.53 -7.88
N LYS A 93 13.65 20.59 -6.78
CA LYS A 93 14.43 19.44 -6.30
C LYS A 93 13.55 18.26 -5.89
N ASN A 94 12.30 18.49 -5.51
CA ASN A 94 11.36 17.42 -5.16
C ASN A 94 11.10 16.45 -6.33
N PHE A 95 11.21 16.91 -7.57
CA PHE A 95 11.10 16.06 -8.75
C PHE A 95 12.47 15.71 -9.32
N THR A 96 13.31 16.72 -9.56
CA THR A 96 14.59 16.53 -10.27
C THR A 96 15.60 15.67 -9.52
N HIS A 97 15.48 15.58 -8.19
CA HIS A 97 16.34 14.77 -7.34
C HIS A 97 15.62 13.54 -6.79
N ARG A 98 14.43 13.23 -7.32
CA ARG A 98 13.65 12.07 -6.89
C ARG A 98 14.14 10.80 -7.53
N GLU A 99 14.26 9.76 -6.70
CA GLU A 99 14.54 8.42 -7.18
C GLU A 99 13.27 7.78 -7.76
N PHE A 100 13.44 7.21 -8.94
CA PHE A 100 12.52 6.23 -9.52
C PHE A 100 13.25 4.91 -9.70
N ALA A 101 12.58 3.81 -9.41
CA ALA A 101 13.06 2.49 -9.76
C ALA A 101 12.14 1.81 -10.75
N PHE A 102 12.72 1.05 -11.67
CA PHE A 102 12.02 0.33 -12.72
C PHE A 102 12.28 -1.16 -12.56
N THR A 103 11.21 -1.96 -12.55
CA THR A 103 11.32 -3.40 -12.78
C THR A 103 10.94 -3.64 -14.24
N LEU A 104 11.87 -4.16 -15.03
CA LEU A 104 11.64 -4.48 -16.44
C LEU A 104 10.81 -5.76 -16.58
N GLN A 105 10.38 -6.09 -17.80
CA GLN A 105 9.62 -7.31 -18.09
C GLN A 105 10.39 -8.59 -17.79
N ASN A 106 11.72 -8.53 -17.82
CA ASN A 106 12.63 -9.62 -17.48
C ASN A 106 13.13 -9.57 -16.02
N ASP A 107 12.39 -8.90 -15.13
CA ASP A 107 12.67 -8.72 -13.70
C ASP A 107 13.98 -7.99 -13.36
N VAL A 108 14.69 -7.43 -14.35
CA VAL A 108 15.83 -6.55 -14.08
C VAL A 108 15.36 -5.31 -13.32
N TYR A 109 16.00 -5.05 -12.18
CA TYR A 109 15.66 -3.94 -11.29
C TYR A 109 16.66 -2.79 -11.41
N LEU A 110 16.20 -1.66 -11.93
CA LEU A 110 16.99 -0.47 -12.18
C LEU A 110 16.65 0.59 -11.13
N ARG A 111 17.60 0.91 -10.25
CA ARG A 111 17.45 1.93 -9.20
C ARG A 111 18.18 3.23 -9.51
N TYR A 112 17.82 4.26 -8.75
CA TYR A 112 18.44 5.59 -8.81
C TYR A 112 18.29 6.28 -10.16
N ASN A 113 17.15 6.09 -10.84
CA ASN A 113 16.78 6.94 -11.97
C ASN A 113 16.23 8.27 -11.45
N SER A 114 16.39 9.35 -12.23
CA SER A 114 15.85 10.67 -11.89
C SER A 114 15.72 11.54 -13.14
N PHE A 115 14.69 12.37 -13.20
CA PHE A 115 14.24 13.03 -14.44
C PHE A 115 14.09 14.53 -14.25
N ASN A 116 14.26 15.31 -15.32
CA ASN A 116 14.13 16.77 -15.23
C ASN A 116 12.65 17.25 -15.27
N GLY A 117 11.75 16.45 -15.83
CA GLY A 117 10.32 16.76 -15.98
C GLY A 117 9.52 15.51 -16.37
N TRP A 118 8.20 15.68 -16.54
CA TRP A 118 7.30 14.56 -16.86
C TRP A 118 7.51 14.02 -18.29
N GLU A 119 7.94 14.86 -19.23
CA GLU A 119 8.25 14.45 -20.59
C GLU A 119 9.46 13.50 -20.62
N ASP A 120 10.46 13.78 -19.78
CA ASP A 120 11.68 12.97 -19.63
C ASP A 120 11.36 11.62 -18.97
N LEU A 121 10.57 11.63 -17.90
CA LEU A 121 10.07 10.42 -17.27
C LEU A 121 9.21 9.59 -18.24
N LYS A 122 8.25 10.21 -18.94
CA LYS A 122 7.38 9.53 -19.91
C LYS A 122 8.20 8.85 -20.99
N ARG A 123 9.14 9.58 -21.61
CA ARG A 123 9.99 9.04 -22.67
C ARG A 123 10.76 7.82 -22.20
N GLU A 124 11.36 7.88 -21.00
CA GLU A 124 12.15 6.77 -20.49
C GLU A 124 11.29 5.56 -20.11
N VAL A 125 10.12 5.78 -19.50
CA VAL A 125 9.17 4.69 -19.19
C VAL A 125 8.64 4.03 -20.46
N VAL A 126 8.30 4.81 -21.49
CA VAL A 126 7.86 4.27 -22.79
C VAL A 126 8.99 3.49 -23.46
N ARG A 127 10.24 4.02 -23.44
CA ARG A 127 11.41 3.35 -24.02
C ARG A 127 11.75 2.02 -23.33
N LEU A 128 11.66 1.97 -22.00
CA LEU A 128 12.02 0.79 -21.22
C LEU A 128 10.85 -0.19 -21.03
N ASN A 129 9.61 0.28 -21.16
CA ASN A 129 8.36 -0.45 -20.93
C ASN A 129 8.39 -1.35 -19.67
N PRO A 130 8.62 -0.78 -18.47
CA PRO A 130 8.76 -1.55 -17.24
C PRO A 130 7.45 -2.22 -16.83
N SER A 131 7.53 -3.42 -16.24
CA SER A 131 6.36 -4.12 -15.67
C SER A 131 5.77 -3.37 -14.48
N ARG A 132 6.59 -2.58 -13.77
CA ARG A 132 6.17 -1.58 -12.79
C ARG A 132 7.27 -0.55 -12.56
N PHE A 133 6.89 0.60 -12.03
CA PHE A 133 7.84 1.54 -11.47
C PHE A 133 7.45 2.01 -10.07
N GLU A 134 8.45 2.33 -9.29
CA GLU A 134 8.36 2.67 -7.88
C GLU A 134 8.96 4.07 -7.64
N ILE A 135 8.40 4.78 -6.68
CA ILE A 135 8.79 6.14 -6.32
C ILE A 135 9.54 6.08 -4.99
N GLY A 136 10.74 6.66 -4.97
CA GLY A 136 11.57 6.84 -3.79
C GLY A 136 11.65 8.29 -3.32
N PRO A 137 12.58 8.61 -2.41
CA PRO A 137 12.76 9.96 -1.88
C PRO A 137 13.39 10.91 -2.91
N ALA A 138 13.25 12.20 -2.65
CA ALA A 138 14.15 13.22 -3.16
C ALA A 138 15.47 13.21 -2.38
N TYR A 139 16.59 13.18 -3.08
CA TYR A 139 17.95 13.15 -2.51
C TYR A 139 18.62 14.54 -2.52
N SER A 140 19.75 14.64 -1.82
CA SER A 140 20.61 15.83 -1.81
C SER A 140 21.27 16.14 -3.17
N ALA A 141 21.43 15.14 -4.03
CA ALA A 141 21.89 15.26 -5.42
C ALA A 141 21.04 14.36 -6.32
N LYS A 142 21.11 14.55 -7.65
CA LYS A 142 20.35 13.73 -8.60
C LYS A 142 20.74 12.24 -8.48
N PRO A 143 19.79 11.32 -8.23
CA PRO A 143 20.07 9.88 -8.09
C PRO A 143 20.87 9.27 -9.24
N LYS A 144 20.62 9.70 -10.49
CA LYS A 144 21.35 9.18 -11.65
C LYS A 144 22.84 9.51 -11.63
N ASP A 145 23.20 10.60 -10.96
CA ASP A 145 24.58 11.10 -10.84
C ASP A 145 25.26 10.59 -9.55
N ARG A 146 24.64 9.69 -8.77
CA ARG A 146 25.17 9.26 -7.45
C ARG A 146 26.61 8.76 -7.46
N LYS A 147 27.10 8.24 -8.60
CA LYS A 147 28.46 7.70 -8.73
C LYS A 147 29.54 8.80 -8.73
N THR A 148 29.17 10.04 -9.07
CA THR A 148 30.08 11.20 -9.08
C THR A 148 29.96 12.04 -7.81
N VAL A 149 29.03 11.71 -6.93
CA VAL A 149 28.78 12.40 -5.66
C VAL A 149 29.46 11.64 -4.52
N GLN A 150 30.04 12.37 -3.56
CA GLN A 150 30.61 11.76 -2.36
C GLN A 150 29.54 11.00 -1.58
N ARG A 151 29.81 9.73 -1.26
CA ARG A 151 28.83 8.85 -0.59
C ARG A 151 28.28 9.42 0.73
N ALA A 152 29.11 10.13 1.48
CA ALA A 152 28.73 10.75 2.76
C ALA A 152 27.71 11.89 2.60
N THR A 153 27.63 12.52 1.42
CA THR A 153 26.74 13.67 1.16
C THR A 153 25.49 13.28 0.39
N PHE A 154 25.47 12.13 -0.29
CA PHE A 154 24.30 11.57 -0.98
C PHE A 154 23.33 10.93 0.02
N LYS A 155 22.29 11.65 0.42
CA LYS A 155 21.31 11.22 1.42
C LYS A 155 19.88 11.59 1.02
N PRO A 156 18.87 10.80 1.42
CA PRO A 156 17.47 11.18 1.24
C PRO A 156 17.14 12.42 2.08
N ILE A 157 16.31 13.30 1.52
CA ILE A 157 15.94 14.60 2.12
C ILE A 157 14.45 14.69 2.38
N SER A 158 13.63 14.22 1.44
CA SER A 158 12.17 14.31 1.57
C SER A 158 11.50 13.14 0.86
N ARG A 159 10.49 12.56 1.50
CA ARG A 159 9.63 11.52 0.92
C ARG A 159 8.30 11.55 1.62
N GLU A 160 7.23 11.34 0.89
CA GLU A 160 5.90 11.09 1.44
C GLU A 160 5.98 10.06 2.60
N LEU A 161 5.20 10.28 3.66
CA LEU A 161 4.96 9.22 4.65
C LEU A 161 3.98 8.25 4.00
N VAL A 162 4.32 6.97 3.98
CA VAL A 162 3.51 5.95 3.29
C VAL A 162 3.10 4.86 4.26
N PHE A 163 1.97 4.24 3.97
CA PHE A 163 1.48 3.04 4.66
C PHE A 163 1.07 2.02 3.61
N ASP A 164 1.43 0.75 3.82
CA ASP A 164 1.04 -0.36 2.95
C ASP A 164 0.24 -1.38 3.77
N ILE A 165 -0.87 -1.82 3.20
CA ILE A 165 -1.81 -2.77 3.79
C ILE A 165 -2.08 -3.83 2.73
N ASP A 166 -1.58 -5.05 2.95
CA ASP A 166 -1.82 -6.19 2.07
C ASP A 166 -2.78 -7.18 2.73
N MET A 167 -3.69 -7.75 1.92
CA MET A 167 -4.64 -8.75 2.38
C MET A 167 -3.96 -10.03 2.92
N SER A 168 -2.71 -10.35 2.55
CA SER A 168 -2.01 -11.50 3.13
C SER A 168 -1.84 -11.39 4.63
N ASP A 169 -1.74 -10.17 5.18
CA ASP A 169 -1.66 -9.99 6.62
C ASP A 169 -2.94 -10.41 7.34
N TYR A 170 -4.04 -10.59 6.61
CA TYR A 170 -5.36 -11.01 7.11
C TYR A 170 -5.65 -12.49 6.83
N ASP A 171 -4.71 -13.27 6.28
CA ASP A 171 -4.91 -14.68 5.89
C ASP A 171 -5.41 -15.58 7.01
N GLU A 172 -5.05 -15.29 8.27
CA GLU A 172 -5.49 -16.07 9.44
C GLU A 172 -6.96 -15.85 9.81
N ILE A 173 -7.55 -14.74 9.36
CA ILE A 173 -8.88 -14.29 9.80
C ILE A 173 -9.87 -14.13 8.64
N ARG A 174 -9.44 -14.31 7.40
CA ARG A 174 -10.33 -14.39 6.23
C ARG A 174 -10.57 -15.85 5.83
N THR A 175 -11.77 -16.13 5.36
CA THR A 175 -12.23 -17.48 4.98
C THR A 175 -12.71 -17.54 3.53
N CYS A 176 -13.04 -16.39 2.93
CA CYS A 176 -13.59 -16.33 1.57
C CYS A 176 -12.56 -16.49 0.45
N CYS A 177 -11.28 -16.31 0.75
CA CYS A 177 -10.17 -16.39 -0.21
C CYS A 177 -8.93 -16.98 0.45
N SER A 178 -8.02 -17.53 -0.35
CA SER A 178 -6.72 -18.03 0.08
C SER A 178 -5.58 -17.44 -0.75
N GLY A 179 -4.39 -17.34 -0.14
CA GLY A 179 -3.17 -16.89 -0.80
C GLY A 179 -3.33 -15.57 -1.55
N LYS A 180 -3.21 -15.60 -2.87
CA LYS A 180 -3.23 -14.38 -3.69
C LYS A 180 -4.61 -13.90 -4.14
N GLY A 181 -5.68 -14.62 -3.76
CA GLY A 181 -7.07 -14.24 -4.07
C GLY A 181 -7.54 -13.04 -3.26
N ILE A 182 -8.48 -12.28 -3.81
CA ILE A 182 -9.21 -11.22 -3.12
C ILE A 182 -10.61 -11.10 -3.73
N CYS A 183 -11.58 -10.67 -2.93
CA CYS A 183 -12.92 -10.31 -3.39
C CYS A 183 -13.51 -9.20 -2.51
N SER A 184 -14.69 -8.70 -2.87
CA SER A 184 -15.41 -7.67 -2.12
C SER A 184 -15.66 -8.00 -0.64
N ARG A 185 -15.75 -9.29 -0.30
CA ARG A 185 -15.96 -9.77 1.08
C ARG A 185 -14.75 -9.49 1.98
N CYS A 186 -13.57 -9.98 1.61
CA CYS A 186 -12.36 -9.72 2.40
C CYS A 186 -11.85 -8.28 2.24
N TRP A 187 -12.18 -7.56 1.16
CA TRP A 187 -11.89 -6.12 1.04
C TRP A 187 -12.45 -5.30 2.22
N ALA A 188 -13.51 -5.77 2.89
CA ALA A 188 -14.03 -5.13 4.09
C ALA A 188 -12.98 -4.95 5.21
N PHE A 189 -11.95 -5.81 5.29
CA PHE A 189 -10.81 -5.62 6.20
C PHE A 189 -9.95 -4.41 5.82
N ILE A 190 -9.68 -4.23 4.53
CA ILE A 190 -8.96 -3.06 4.01
C ILE A 190 -9.81 -1.79 4.22
N ALA A 191 -11.11 -1.87 3.95
CA ALA A 191 -12.03 -0.75 4.10
C ALA A 191 -12.06 -0.21 5.54
N VAL A 192 -12.15 -1.09 6.54
CA VAL A 192 -12.09 -0.65 7.95
C VAL A 192 -10.69 -0.13 8.31
N ALA A 193 -9.62 -0.72 7.77
CA ALA A 193 -8.26 -0.25 8.01
C ALA A 193 -8.05 1.19 7.48
N VAL A 194 -8.53 1.47 6.26
CA VAL A 194 -8.50 2.81 5.66
C VAL A 194 -9.24 3.82 6.53
N LYS A 195 -10.43 3.49 7.03
CA LYS A 195 -11.21 4.40 7.88
C LYS A 195 -10.48 4.75 9.18
N VAL A 196 -9.91 3.75 9.84
CA VAL A 196 -9.19 3.95 11.11
C VAL A 196 -7.92 4.76 10.90
N LEU A 197 -7.14 4.44 9.86
CA LEU A 197 -5.89 5.14 9.58
C LEU A 197 -6.12 6.55 9.03
N ASP A 198 -7.08 6.77 8.14
CA ASP A 198 -7.40 8.10 7.60
C ASP A 198 -7.84 9.03 8.74
N GLU A 199 -8.69 8.55 9.64
CA GLU A 199 -9.12 9.31 10.82
C GLU A 199 -7.96 9.61 11.77
N ALA A 200 -7.10 8.62 12.08
CA ALA A 200 -5.94 8.84 12.95
C ALA A 200 -4.94 9.84 12.34
N LEU A 201 -4.60 9.70 11.05
CA LEU A 201 -3.68 10.59 10.36
C LEU A 201 -4.20 12.04 10.31
N ARG A 202 -5.52 12.23 10.19
CA ARG A 202 -6.14 13.57 10.15
C ARG A 202 -6.30 14.17 11.54
N SER A 203 -6.90 13.43 12.47
CA SER A 203 -7.34 13.97 13.76
C SER A 203 -6.21 13.97 14.79
N ASP A 204 -5.33 12.96 14.78
CA ASP A 204 -4.24 12.87 15.77
C ASP A 204 -2.97 13.60 15.28
N PHE A 205 -2.69 13.59 13.98
CA PHE A 205 -1.47 14.17 13.40
C PHE A 205 -1.70 15.44 12.56
N GLY A 206 -2.94 15.80 12.27
CA GLY A 206 -3.27 17.01 11.51
C GLY A 206 -2.93 16.96 10.02
N PHE A 207 -2.62 15.77 9.47
CA PHE A 207 -2.28 15.63 8.05
C PHE A 207 -3.50 15.83 7.16
N LYS A 208 -3.31 16.53 6.03
CA LYS A 208 -4.41 16.96 5.15
C LYS A 208 -4.40 16.21 3.83
N HIS A 209 -3.21 16.00 3.25
CA HIS A 209 -3.03 15.49 1.90
C HIS A 209 -2.73 14.00 1.91
N LEU A 210 -3.78 13.21 2.14
CA LEU A 210 -3.73 11.75 2.10
C LEU A 210 -4.26 11.28 0.74
N LEU A 211 -3.49 10.43 0.06
CA LEU A 211 -3.88 9.76 -1.17
C LEU A 211 -3.88 8.24 -0.94
N TRP A 212 -5.07 7.65 -0.88
CA TRP A 212 -5.24 6.21 -0.84
C TRP A 212 -5.28 5.63 -2.25
N VAL A 213 -4.51 4.59 -2.52
CA VAL A 213 -4.30 4.03 -3.86
C VAL A 213 -4.40 2.51 -3.81
N TYR A 214 -5.31 1.93 -4.58
CA TYR A 214 -5.40 0.49 -4.74
C TYR A 214 -4.09 -0.06 -5.33
N SER A 215 -3.54 -1.13 -4.76
CA SER A 215 -2.23 -1.68 -5.16
C SER A 215 -2.22 -2.40 -6.51
N GLY A 216 -3.38 -2.50 -7.16
CA GLY A 216 -3.63 -3.21 -8.42
C GLY A 216 -3.99 -4.70 -8.24
N ARG A 217 -3.88 -5.21 -7.01
CA ARG A 217 -4.23 -6.61 -6.69
C ARG A 217 -5.00 -6.75 -5.40
N ARG A 218 -4.35 -6.71 -4.24
CA ARG A 218 -4.96 -7.17 -2.98
C ARG A 218 -4.63 -6.31 -1.77
N GLY A 219 -4.28 -5.06 -2.00
CA GLY A 219 -3.91 -4.15 -0.94
C GLY A 219 -4.20 -2.71 -1.32
N ILE A 220 -3.85 -1.81 -0.41
CA ILE A 220 -3.99 -0.38 -0.61
C ILE A 220 -2.78 0.33 0.01
N HIS A 221 -2.33 1.39 -0.66
CA HIS A 221 -1.26 2.25 -0.18
C HIS A 221 -1.85 3.59 0.26
N CYS A 222 -1.36 4.17 1.34
CA CYS A 222 -1.57 5.58 1.67
C CYS A 222 -0.30 6.36 1.36
N TRP A 223 -0.44 7.52 0.73
CA TRP A 223 0.62 8.51 0.56
C TRP A 223 0.22 9.81 1.25
N VAL A 224 0.97 10.21 2.28
CA VAL A 224 0.79 11.47 3.00
C VAL A 224 1.79 12.48 2.45
N SER A 225 1.27 13.51 1.80
CA SER A 225 2.06 14.49 1.03
C SER A 225 2.17 15.87 1.68
N ASP A 226 1.69 16.04 2.92
CA ASP A 226 1.96 17.22 3.73
C ASP A 226 3.47 17.47 3.86
N ALA A 227 3.90 18.73 3.76
CA ALA A 227 5.33 19.09 3.82
C ALA A 227 5.99 18.56 5.10
N SER A 228 5.31 18.75 6.25
CA SER A 228 5.76 18.26 7.56
C SER A 228 5.88 16.73 7.60
N ALA A 229 4.95 15.99 6.99
CA ALA A 229 5.03 14.52 6.88
C ALA A 229 6.23 14.09 6.02
N CYS A 230 6.50 14.86 4.96
CA CYS A 230 7.52 14.48 4.01
C CYS A 230 8.96 14.72 4.50
N GLU A 231 9.12 15.64 5.45
CA GLU A 231 10.40 16.01 6.07
C GLU A 231 10.70 15.21 7.33
N LEU A 232 9.79 14.33 7.78
CA LEU A 232 10.01 13.47 8.93
C LEU A 232 11.26 12.61 8.78
N ALA A 233 12.13 12.70 9.78
CA ALA A 233 13.24 11.78 9.98
C ALA A 233 12.75 10.38 10.35
N ASP A 234 13.59 9.37 10.15
CA ASP A 234 13.26 7.96 10.38
C ASP A 234 12.72 7.69 11.80
N ASP A 235 13.25 8.33 12.84
CA ASP A 235 12.77 8.10 14.22
C ASP A 235 11.37 8.66 14.45
N ALA A 236 11.03 9.80 13.84
CA ALA A 236 9.67 10.33 13.88
C ALA A 236 8.69 9.42 13.09
N ARG A 237 9.12 8.88 11.95
CA ARG A 237 8.34 7.90 11.19
C ARG A 237 8.07 6.64 12.01
N LYS A 238 9.11 6.07 12.65
CA LYS A 238 8.98 4.93 13.55
C LYS A 238 8.01 5.21 14.70
N ALA A 239 8.03 6.42 15.26
CA ALA A 239 7.12 6.81 16.33
C ALA A 239 5.65 6.82 15.86
N ILE A 240 5.36 7.38 14.69
CA ILE A 240 4.02 7.37 14.09
C ILE A 240 3.56 5.94 13.79
N VAL A 241 4.44 5.11 13.21
CA VAL A 241 4.13 3.71 12.94
C VAL A 241 3.86 2.95 14.24
N GLY A 242 4.70 3.14 15.27
CA GLY A 242 4.52 2.51 16.58
C GLY A 242 3.25 2.96 17.30
N TRP A 243 2.80 4.20 17.08
CA TRP A 243 1.49 4.70 17.54
C TRP A 243 0.32 3.96 16.88
N MET A 244 0.44 3.66 15.59
CA MET A 244 -0.61 2.99 14.82
C MET A 244 -0.53 1.46 14.90
N GLU A 245 0.60 0.89 15.30
CA GLU A 245 0.82 -0.56 15.35
C GLU A 245 0.29 -1.18 16.66
N VAL A 246 -0.97 -1.61 16.62
CA VAL A 246 -1.67 -2.28 17.75
C VAL A 246 -1.56 -3.79 17.70
N VAL A 247 -1.65 -4.38 16.50
CA VAL A 247 -1.58 -5.83 16.30
C VAL A 247 -0.12 -6.22 16.07
N ARG A 248 0.47 -6.94 17.02
CA ARG A 248 1.88 -7.37 17.02
C ARG A 248 1.96 -8.86 17.31
N GLY A 249 2.67 -9.61 16.46
CA GLY A 249 2.94 -11.03 16.71
C GLY A 249 3.03 -11.85 15.44
N SER A 250 3.72 -12.99 15.52
CA SER A 250 3.92 -13.89 14.39
C SER A 250 2.72 -14.84 14.20
N ALA A 251 2.71 -15.59 13.08
CA ALA A 251 1.68 -16.59 12.80
C ALA A 251 1.60 -17.74 13.84
N ASN A 252 2.63 -17.89 14.67
CA ASN A 252 2.69 -18.91 15.72
C ASN A 252 2.11 -18.43 17.07
N GLN A 253 1.67 -17.18 17.16
CA GLN A 253 1.12 -16.60 18.38
C GLN A 253 -0.39 -16.37 18.22
N ALA A 254 -1.18 -16.97 19.11
CA ALA A 254 -2.62 -16.75 19.14
C ALA A 254 -2.96 -15.32 19.54
N LYS A 255 -2.42 -14.82 20.66
CA LYS A 255 -2.64 -13.43 21.13
C LYS A 255 -1.67 -12.47 20.46
N LYS A 256 -2.22 -11.41 19.85
CA LYS A 256 -1.46 -10.39 19.10
C LYS A 256 -1.75 -8.95 19.54
N VAL A 257 -2.64 -8.74 20.50
CA VAL A 257 -2.95 -7.41 21.05
C VAL A 257 -2.63 -7.42 22.53
N PHE A 258 -1.81 -6.46 22.97
CA PHE A 258 -1.29 -6.39 24.35
C PHE A 258 -1.44 -4.97 24.89
N LEU A 259 -2.65 -4.59 25.27
CA LEU A 259 -2.99 -3.25 25.76
C LEU A 259 -3.11 -3.17 27.30
N GLY A 260 -2.46 -4.11 27.99
CA GLY A 260 -2.53 -4.23 29.45
C GLY A 260 -3.77 -5.00 29.95
N SER A 261 -3.65 -5.54 31.16
CA SER A 261 -4.72 -6.27 31.84
C SER A 261 -5.47 -5.35 32.82
N ALA A 262 -6.78 -5.54 32.95
CA ALA A 262 -7.61 -4.91 33.98
C ALA A 262 -7.41 -5.52 35.39
N GLY A 263 -6.37 -6.33 35.60
CA GLY A 263 -6.11 -7.05 36.86
C GLY A 263 -5.54 -6.21 38.02
N GLY A 264 -5.42 -4.88 37.85
CA GLY A 264 -5.00 -3.94 38.90
C GLY A 264 -6.19 -3.33 39.66
N LEU A 265 -5.92 -2.37 40.55
CA LEU A 265 -6.96 -1.63 41.29
C LEU A 265 -7.87 -0.76 40.40
N HIS A 266 -7.45 -0.46 39.17
CA HIS A 266 -8.10 0.47 38.27
C HIS A 266 -8.61 -0.23 37.00
N ASP A 267 -9.73 0.25 36.49
CA ASP A 267 -10.25 -0.19 35.19
C ASP A 267 -9.26 0.17 34.07
N ARG A 268 -9.12 -0.75 33.10
CA ARG A 268 -8.32 -0.49 31.91
C ARG A 268 -8.96 0.68 31.14
N VAL A 269 -8.15 1.69 30.85
CA VAL A 269 -8.55 2.82 30.00
C VAL A 269 -7.81 2.72 28.68
N LEU A 270 -8.58 2.52 27.61
CA LEU A 270 -8.03 2.56 26.25
C LEU A 270 -7.62 4.00 25.89
N HIS A 271 -6.51 4.09 25.16
CA HIS A 271 -6.09 5.36 24.55
C HIS A 271 -7.25 5.97 23.71
N PRO A 272 -7.46 7.31 23.72
CA PRO A 272 -8.54 7.96 22.98
C PRO A 272 -8.66 7.52 21.51
N SER A 273 -7.55 7.40 20.78
CA SER A 273 -7.55 6.92 19.38
C SER A 273 -8.13 5.50 19.24
N LEU A 274 -7.86 4.60 20.19
CA LEU A 274 -8.43 3.25 20.22
C LEU A 274 -9.91 3.27 20.59
N ARG A 275 -10.33 4.13 21.53
CA ARG A 275 -11.76 4.32 21.86
C ARG A 275 -12.54 4.84 20.65
N ARG A 276 -11.98 5.82 19.92
CA ARG A 276 -12.55 6.34 18.67
C ARG A 276 -12.66 5.26 17.60
N ALA A 277 -11.62 4.46 17.39
CA ALA A 277 -11.65 3.38 16.42
C ALA A 277 -12.63 2.25 16.82
N LEU A 278 -12.70 1.92 18.12
CA LEU A 278 -13.52 0.82 18.61
C LEU A 278 -15.00 1.19 18.74
N TYR A 279 -15.29 2.37 19.29
CA TYR A 279 -16.64 2.82 19.66
C TYR A 279 -17.13 4.05 18.88
N GLY A 280 -16.31 4.67 18.03
CA GLY A 280 -16.71 5.84 17.24
C GLY A 280 -16.68 7.17 18.00
N SER A 281 -16.25 7.17 19.26
CA SER A 281 -16.03 8.39 20.06
C SER A 281 -14.88 8.18 21.03
N GLU A 282 -14.07 9.22 21.22
CA GLU A 282 -12.95 9.25 22.17
C GLU A 282 -13.43 9.18 23.61
N ASP A 283 -14.59 9.75 23.92
CA ASP A 283 -15.15 9.82 25.28
C ASP A 283 -16.09 8.66 25.62
N SER A 284 -16.18 7.66 24.72
CA SER A 284 -17.05 6.51 24.93
C SER A 284 -16.70 5.80 26.25
N THR A 285 -17.73 5.58 27.07
CA THR A 285 -17.72 4.72 28.26
C THR A 285 -18.36 3.36 27.98
N ARG A 286 -18.69 3.06 26.71
CA ARG A 286 -19.30 1.80 26.28
C ARG A 286 -18.33 0.64 26.48
N THR A 287 -18.89 -0.57 26.63
CA THR A 287 -18.14 -1.82 26.59
C THR A 287 -18.77 -2.75 25.55
N ILE A 288 -17.98 -3.64 24.95
CA ILE A 288 -18.46 -4.59 23.91
C ILE A 288 -19.54 -5.54 24.44
N ALA A 289 -19.66 -5.67 25.76
CA ALA A 289 -20.59 -6.56 26.42
C ALA A 289 -22.01 -6.01 26.56
N ASP A 290 -22.29 -4.76 26.17
CA ASP A 290 -23.65 -4.19 26.30
C ASP A 290 -24.60 -4.81 25.26
N PRO A 291 -25.52 -5.70 25.67
CA PRO A 291 -26.36 -6.49 24.78
C PRO A 291 -27.43 -5.66 24.06
N ASN A 292 -27.65 -4.40 24.47
CA ASN A 292 -28.59 -3.48 23.83
C ASN A 292 -27.88 -2.45 22.94
N SER A 293 -26.56 -2.51 22.84
CA SER A 293 -25.81 -1.49 22.11
C SER A 293 -25.56 -1.91 20.66
N ASP A 294 -26.13 -1.16 19.72
CA ASP A 294 -25.76 -1.27 18.32
C ASP A 294 -24.29 -0.86 18.14
N PRO A 295 -23.51 -1.54 17.29
CA PRO A 295 -22.12 -1.17 17.02
C PRO A 295 -21.96 0.28 16.55
N THR A 296 -21.43 1.16 17.40
CA THR A 296 -21.26 2.59 17.08
C THR A 296 -19.90 2.93 16.48
N GLY A 297 -18.87 2.11 16.69
CA GLY A 297 -17.54 2.33 16.13
C GLY A 297 -17.26 1.53 14.84
N PRO A 298 -16.29 1.97 14.03
CA PRO A 298 -15.94 1.28 12.79
C PRO A 298 -15.42 -0.14 13.02
N LEU A 299 -14.60 -0.39 14.06
CA LEU A 299 -14.06 -1.71 14.35
C LEU A 299 -15.12 -2.68 14.89
N GLU A 300 -15.98 -2.24 15.81
CA GLU A 300 -17.09 -3.04 16.33
C GLU A 300 -18.07 -3.43 15.21
N ARG A 301 -18.40 -2.49 14.31
CA ARG A 301 -19.21 -2.78 13.12
C ARG A 301 -18.55 -3.81 12.20
N ALA A 302 -17.26 -3.65 11.93
CA ALA A 302 -16.51 -4.60 11.10
C ALA A 302 -16.42 -5.98 11.76
N PHE A 303 -16.33 -6.05 13.07
CA PHE A 303 -16.32 -7.32 13.78
C PHE A 303 -17.64 -8.06 13.58
N VAL A 304 -18.77 -7.40 13.81
CA VAL A 304 -20.08 -8.02 13.62
C VAL A 304 -20.35 -8.35 12.15
N LYS A 305 -20.15 -7.40 11.23
CA LYS A 305 -20.51 -7.55 9.82
C LYS A 305 -19.53 -8.45 9.07
N THR A 306 -18.24 -8.21 9.23
CA THR A 306 -17.18 -8.90 8.48
C THR A 306 -16.77 -10.18 9.17
N VAL A 307 -16.38 -10.14 10.45
CA VAL A 307 -15.79 -11.30 11.14
C VAL A 307 -16.85 -12.34 11.51
N LEU A 308 -17.94 -11.92 12.14
CA LEU A 308 -18.95 -12.84 12.69
C LEU A 308 -19.99 -13.31 11.66
N LYS A 309 -20.38 -12.44 10.72
CA LYS A 309 -21.46 -12.73 9.76
C LYS A 309 -20.94 -13.14 8.39
N ASP A 310 -20.09 -12.32 7.77
CA ASP A 310 -19.65 -12.57 6.40
C ASP A 310 -18.57 -13.66 6.33
N GLN A 311 -17.46 -13.50 7.05
CA GLN A 311 -16.36 -14.48 7.05
C GLN A 311 -16.68 -15.70 7.92
N ASP A 312 -17.58 -15.57 8.90
CA ASP A 312 -17.95 -16.63 9.84
C ASP A 312 -16.72 -17.36 10.42
N CYS A 313 -15.76 -16.56 10.91
CA CYS A 313 -14.38 -16.97 11.21
C CYS A 313 -14.24 -18.13 12.22
N PHE A 314 -15.20 -18.32 13.12
CA PHE A 314 -15.15 -19.26 14.23
C PHE A 314 -15.92 -20.56 13.97
N THR A 315 -16.26 -20.87 12.72
CA THR A 315 -16.93 -22.14 12.36
C THR A 315 -16.01 -23.34 12.47
N VAL A 316 -14.75 -23.20 12.08
CA VAL A 316 -13.77 -24.28 12.06
C VAL A 316 -13.04 -24.39 13.41
N ARG A 317 -12.74 -25.64 13.81
CA ARG A 317 -12.16 -25.98 15.13
C ARG A 317 -10.92 -25.19 15.49
N LYS A 318 -9.96 -25.13 14.57
CA LYS A 318 -8.71 -24.40 14.80
C LYS A 318 -8.96 -22.93 15.19
N GLN A 319 -9.90 -22.28 14.52
CA GLN A 319 -10.20 -20.86 14.72
C GLN A 319 -10.96 -20.60 16.02
N TRP A 320 -11.94 -21.44 16.38
CA TRP A 320 -12.61 -21.23 17.66
C TRP A 320 -11.77 -21.66 18.87
N GLU A 321 -10.85 -22.63 18.74
CA GLU A 321 -9.85 -22.89 19.80
C GLU A 321 -8.93 -21.68 19.97
N THR A 322 -8.48 -21.06 18.86
CA THR A 322 -7.73 -19.79 18.91
C THR A 322 -8.52 -18.71 19.63
N LEU A 323 -9.83 -18.58 19.38
CA LEU A 323 -10.69 -17.64 20.11
C LEU A 323 -10.72 -17.95 21.62
N LEU A 324 -10.82 -19.21 22.02
CA LEU A 324 -10.80 -19.61 23.43
C LEU A 324 -9.47 -19.28 24.12
N GLU A 325 -8.34 -19.41 23.41
CA GLU A 325 -7.01 -19.02 23.91
C GLU A 325 -6.88 -17.51 24.18
N LEU A 326 -7.71 -16.69 23.52
CA LEU A 326 -7.74 -15.24 23.72
C LEU A 326 -8.58 -14.82 24.94
N LEU A 327 -9.43 -15.71 25.45
CA LEU A 327 -10.30 -15.44 26.58
C LEU A 327 -9.56 -15.63 27.91
N PRO A 328 -9.97 -14.92 28.99
CA PRO A 328 -9.36 -15.10 30.29
C PRO A 328 -9.61 -16.52 30.81
N SER A 329 -8.53 -17.21 31.19
CA SER A 329 -8.65 -18.37 32.07
C SER A 329 -8.99 -17.85 33.46
N SER A 330 -10.21 -18.09 33.95
CA SER A 330 -10.52 -17.88 35.36
C SER A 330 -9.64 -18.81 36.22
N SER A 331 -9.50 -18.53 37.52
CA SER A 331 -8.74 -19.40 38.44
C SER A 331 -9.24 -20.84 38.48
N ASP A 332 -10.48 -21.09 38.06
CA ASP A 332 -11.10 -22.42 37.92
C ASP A 332 -11.27 -22.89 36.45
N GLY A 333 -10.97 -22.05 35.45
CA GLY A 333 -11.09 -22.36 34.02
C GLY A 333 -12.50 -22.72 33.51
N SER A 334 -13.53 -22.63 34.36
CA SER A 334 -14.82 -23.31 34.17
C SER A 334 -15.64 -22.75 33.00
N HIS A 335 -15.61 -21.43 32.77
CA HIS A 335 -16.34 -20.79 31.68
C HIS A 335 -15.78 -21.15 30.30
N VAL A 336 -14.46 -21.09 30.12
CA VAL A 336 -13.80 -21.41 28.83
C VAL A 336 -13.98 -22.89 28.48
N GLU A 337 -13.85 -23.78 29.48
CA GLU A 337 -14.08 -25.22 29.25
C GLU A 337 -15.54 -25.53 28.91
N SER A 338 -16.49 -24.82 29.52
CA SER A 338 -17.91 -24.93 29.17
C SER A 338 -18.18 -24.50 27.72
N LEU A 339 -17.56 -23.41 27.26
CA LEU A 339 -17.63 -22.98 25.86
C LEU A 339 -17.03 -24.04 24.93
N ARG A 340 -15.84 -24.57 25.26
CA ARG A 340 -15.17 -25.64 24.51
C ARG A 340 -16.06 -26.88 24.37
N LYS A 341 -16.65 -27.36 25.47
CA LYS A 341 -17.57 -28.50 25.47
C LYS A 341 -18.78 -28.24 24.58
N ASN A 342 -19.42 -27.08 24.73
CA ASN A 342 -20.59 -26.70 23.94
C ASN A 342 -20.27 -26.67 22.44
N TRP A 343 -19.17 -26.03 22.03
CA TRP A 343 -18.81 -25.90 20.61
C TRP A 343 -18.26 -27.19 20.02
N THR A 344 -17.69 -28.08 20.83
CA THR A 344 -17.33 -29.45 20.42
C THR A 344 -18.58 -30.29 20.15
N SER A 345 -19.61 -30.18 20.98
CA SER A 345 -20.89 -30.87 20.80
C SER A 345 -21.76 -30.26 19.70
N SER A 346 -21.51 -29.01 19.32
CA SER A 346 -22.25 -28.27 18.27
C SER A 346 -21.29 -27.60 17.28
N PRO A 347 -20.56 -28.37 16.45
CA PRO A 347 -19.49 -27.83 15.60
C PRO A 347 -20.00 -26.86 14.53
N SER A 348 -21.25 -27.01 14.05
CA SER A 348 -21.88 -26.16 13.05
C SER A 348 -22.38 -24.80 13.57
N ARG A 349 -22.19 -24.52 14.87
CA ARG A 349 -22.62 -23.25 15.47
C ARG A 349 -21.88 -22.08 14.82
N SER A 350 -22.62 -21.09 14.32
CA SER A 350 -22.03 -19.92 13.65
C SER A 350 -21.24 -19.03 14.62
N SER A 351 -20.35 -18.21 14.07
CA SER A 351 -19.48 -17.28 14.81
C SER A 351 -20.27 -16.27 15.62
N ILE A 352 -21.39 -15.78 15.08
CA ILE A 352 -22.27 -14.86 15.80
C ILE A 352 -22.88 -15.51 17.06
N LEU A 353 -23.24 -16.80 16.97
CA LEU A 353 -23.77 -17.54 18.11
C LEU A 353 -22.68 -17.91 19.11
N LYS A 354 -21.47 -18.27 18.63
CA LYS A 354 -20.31 -18.48 19.50
C LYS A 354 -19.94 -17.20 20.26
N TRP A 355 -19.95 -16.04 19.60
CA TRP A 355 -19.73 -14.75 20.26
C TRP A 355 -20.83 -14.42 21.28
N SER A 356 -22.09 -14.74 20.99
CA SER A 356 -23.18 -14.63 21.98
C SER A 356 -22.92 -15.49 23.23
N ASP A 357 -22.36 -16.69 23.07
CA ASP A 357 -21.99 -17.53 24.20
C ASP A 357 -20.85 -16.91 25.02
N VAL A 358 -19.87 -16.28 24.37
CA VAL A 358 -18.79 -15.53 25.04
C VAL A 358 -19.38 -14.40 25.89
N VAL A 359 -20.32 -13.62 25.35
CA VAL A 359 -21.02 -12.55 26.09
C VAL A 359 -21.77 -13.12 27.29
N LYS A 360 -22.45 -14.26 27.14
CA LYS A 360 -23.16 -14.94 28.25
C LYS A 360 -22.19 -15.43 29.32
N ALA A 361 -21.06 -16.03 28.93
CA ALA A 361 -20.01 -16.46 29.84
C ALA A 361 -19.43 -15.28 30.63
N ARG A 362 -19.18 -14.15 29.95
CA ARG A 362 -18.77 -12.89 30.60
C ARG A 362 -19.80 -12.40 31.61
N ASN A 363 -21.09 -12.42 31.28
CA ASN A 363 -22.15 -11.95 32.18
C ASN A 363 -22.35 -12.87 33.40
N ALA A 364 -22.01 -14.15 33.26
CA ALA A 364 -21.99 -15.11 34.37
C ALA A 364 -20.71 -15.01 35.21
N ALA A 365 -19.62 -14.48 34.65
CA ALA A 365 -18.40 -14.22 35.39
C ALA A 365 -18.64 -13.05 36.37
N GLY A 366 -18.48 -13.30 37.67
CA GLY A 366 -18.73 -12.29 38.72
C GLY A 366 -18.01 -10.95 38.46
N SER A 367 -18.45 -9.89 39.15
CA SER A 367 -18.11 -8.48 38.85
C SER A 367 -16.61 -8.20 38.62
N HIS A 368 -15.71 -8.80 39.42
CA HIS A 368 -14.26 -8.63 39.25
C HIS A 368 -13.74 -9.27 37.94
N SER A 369 -14.17 -10.50 37.65
CA SER A 369 -13.83 -11.21 36.43
C SER A 369 -14.40 -10.53 35.19
N ALA A 370 -15.60 -9.93 35.27
CA ALA A 370 -16.23 -9.24 34.13
C ALA A 370 -15.36 -8.14 33.52
N ARG A 371 -14.51 -7.46 34.32
CA ARG A 371 -13.56 -6.44 33.84
C ARG A 371 -12.45 -7.04 32.97
N VAL A 372 -11.90 -8.16 33.40
CA VAL A 372 -10.86 -8.90 32.65
C VAL A 372 -11.43 -9.46 31.35
N TRP A 373 -12.66 -9.96 31.38
CA TRP A 373 -13.37 -10.42 30.19
C TRP A 373 -13.65 -9.28 29.20
N ASN A 374 -14.08 -8.10 29.68
CA ASN A 374 -14.25 -6.93 28.82
C ASN A 374 -12.95 -6.56 28.09
N ALA A 375 -11.83 -6.46 28.83
CA ALA A 375 -10.53 -6.17 28.23
C ALA A 375 -10.10 -7.22 27.19
N ALA A 376 -10.35 -8.51 27.46
CA ALA A 376 -10.06 -9.58 26.52
C ALA A 376 -10.95 -9.49 25.26
N MET A 377 -12.23 -9.18 25.41
CA MET A 377 -13.15 -8.98 24.28
C MET A 377 -12.73 -7.77 23.43
N GLU A 378 -12.26 -6.69 24.04
CA GLU A 378 -11.67 -5.54 23.32
C GLU A 378 -10.42 -5.94 22.53
N ASP A 379 -9.50 -6.67 23.16
CA ASP A 379 -8.31 -7.20 22.49
C ASP A 379 -8.68 -8.09 21.30
N ILE A 380 -9.72 -8.94 21.44
CA ILE A 380 -10.21 -9.79 20.35
C ILE A 380 -10.77 -8.95 19.20
N VAL A 381 -11.63 -7.97 19.47
CA VAL A 381 -12.18 -7.12 18.39
C VAL A 381 -11.06 -6.40 17.66
N LEU A 382 -10.10 -5.81 18.39
CA LEU A 382 -8.93 -5.16 17.82
C LEU A 382 -8.10 -6.14 16.98
N GLN A 383 -7.79 -7.33 17.49
CA GLN A 383 -6.97 -8.31 16.78
C GLN A 383 -7.58 -8.74 15.42
N TYR A 384 -8.91 -8.81 15.37
CA TYR A 384 -9.62 -9.26 14.17
C TYR A 384 -9.99 -8.14 13.20
N THR A 385 -9.93 -6.86 13.60
CA THR A 385 -10.44 -5.76 12.76
C THR A 385 -9.51 -4.56 12.64
N TYR A 386 -8.54 -4.40 13.54
CA TYR A 386 -7.62 -3.27 13.52
C TYR A 386 -6.66 -3.36 12.31
N PRO A 387 -6.26 -2.22 11.70
CA PRO A 387 -5.28 -2.18 10.62
C PRO A 387 -4.01 -3.02 10.88
N ARG A 388 -3.60 -3.81 9.89
CA ARG A 388 -2.30 -4.50 9.85
C ARG A 388 -1.44 -3.79 8.81
N ILE A 389 -0.37 -3.14 9.27
CA ILE A 389 0.48 -2.27 8.44
C ILE A 389 1.79 -3.01 8.17
N ASP A 390 2.25 -3.02 6.92
CA ASP A 390 3.65 -3.34 6.63
C ASP A 390 4.54 -2.19 7.13
N SER A 391 5.00 -2.36 8.37
CA SER A 391 5.67 -1.31 9.13
C SER A 391 7.00 -0.89 8.50
N GLU A 392 7.70 -1.78 7.81
CA GLU A 392 9.02 -1.49 7.23
C GLU A 392 8.96 -0.47 6.09
N VAL A 393 7.89 -0.50 5.30
CA VAL A 393 7.62 0.45 4.20
C VAL A 393 7.51 1.90 4.71
N SER A 394 7.11 2.04 5.97
CA SER A 394 6.73 3.30 6.60
C SER A 394 7.89 3.92 7.41
N LYS A 395 8.81 3.10 7.94
CA LYS A 395 9.85 3.51 8.91
C LYS A 395 11.00 4.32 8.32
N HIS A 396 11.35 4.11 7.05
CA HIS A 396 12.55 4.66 6.46
C HIS A 396 12.30 5.62 5.30
N LEU A 397 13.08 6.70 5.24
CA LEU A 397 13.04 7.68 4.15
C LEU A 397 13.45 7.11 2.78
N ASN A 398 14.29 6.08 2.72
CA ASN A 398 14.83 5.53 1.47
C ASN A 398 13.98 4.42 0.84
N HIS A 399 12.85 4.06 1.46
CA HIS A 399 11.97 3.02 0.94
C HIS A 399 11.30 3.47 -0.37
N LEU A 400 11.17 2.56 -1.33
CA LEU A 400 10.43 2.79 -2.56
C LEU A 400 9.06 2.14 -2.49
N LEU A 401 8.05 2.78 -3.08
CA LEU A 401 6.71 2.19 -3.15
C LEU A 401 6.15 2.36 -4.55
N LYS A 402 5.37 1.36 -4.99
CA LYS A 402 4.77 1.31 -6.33
C LYS A 402 4.01 2.59 -6.64
N SER A 403 4.27 3.18 -7.81
CA SER A 403 3.62 4.42 -8.23
C SER A 403 2.11 4.26 -8.40
N PRO A 404 1.30 5.29 -8.08
CA PRO A 404 -0.07 5.37 -8.58
C PRO A 404 -0.13 5.25 -10.11
N PHE A 405 -1.26 4.75 -10.61
CA PHE A 405 -1.59 4.55 -12.02
C PHE A 405 -0.73 3.56 -12.81
N VAL A 406 0.22 2.85 -12.20
CA VAL A 406 0.89 1.75 -12.91
C VAL A 406 -0.05 0.56 -13.12
N VAL A 407 0.21 -0.23 -14.15
CA VAL A 407 -0.52 -1.47 -14.42
C VAL A 407 0.09 -2.57 -13.56
N HIS A 408 -0.74 -3.35 -12.87
CA HIS A 408 -0.26 -4.51 -12.15
C HIS A 408 -0.05 -5.69 -13.13
N PRO A 409 1.16 -6.23 -13.27
CA PRO A 409 1.50 -7.15 -14.37
C PRO A 409 0.69 -8.45 -14.36
N ALA A 410 0.35 -8.97 -13.16
CA ALA A 410 -0.42 -10.22 -13.05
C ALA A 410 -1.95 -10.06 -13.13
N THR A 411 -2.48 -8.84 -13.11
CA THR A 411 -3.95 -8.62 -13.10
C THR A 411 -4.40 -7.67 -14.21
N GLY A 412 -3.47 -6.93 -14.84
CA GLY A 412 -3.76 -5.89 -15.81
C GLY A 412 -4.49 -4.69 -15.22
N ARG A 413 -4.80 -4.68 -13.91
CA ARG A 413 -5.54 -3.61 -13.23
C ARG A 413 -4.65 -2.41 -13.00
N VAL A 414 -5.22 -1.23 -13.16
CA VAL A 414 -4.54 0.04 -12.89
C VAL A 414 -4.59 0.33 -11.40
N CYS A 415 -3.47 0.80 -10.83
CA CYS A 415 -3.36 1.20 -9.43
C CYS A 415 -4.03 2.56 -9.20
N VAL A 416 -5.36 2.57 -9.09
CA VAL A 416 -6.17 3.80 -9.04
C VAL A 416 -6.33 4.36 -7.62
N PRO A 417 -6.46 5.69 -7.46
CA PRO A 417 -6.92 6.30 -6.21
C PRO A 417 -8.27 5.77 -5.73
N VAL A 418 -8.45 5.72 -4.41
CA VAL A 418 -9.68 5.29 -3.74
C VAL A 418 -10.11 6.38 -2.77
N ASP A 419 -11.39 6.78 -2.84
CA ASP A 419 -11.94 7.73 -1.87
C ASP A 419 -12.16 7.02 -0.52
N PRO A 420 -11.51 7.44 0.57
CA PRO A 420 -11.69 6.83 1.89
C PRO A 420 -13.15 6.87 2.36
N LYS A 421 -13.95 7.84 1.93
CA LYS A 421 -15.38 7.93 2.28
C LYS A 421 -16.24 6.89 1.56
N ARG A 422 -15.76 6.36 0.44
CA ARG A 422 -16.46 5.37 -0.40
C ARG A 422 -15.74 4.02 -0.45
N VAL A 423 -14.76 3.81 0.44
CA VAL A 423 -13.90 2.62 0.43
C VAL A 423 -14.69 1.30 0.58
N ASP A 424 -15.82 1.29 1.30
CA ASP A 424 -16.66 0.08 1.42
C ASP A 424 -17.32 -0.33 0.10
N SER A 425 -17.50 0.61 -0.83
CA SER A 425 -18.12 0.37 -2.14
C SER A 425 -17.10 0.02 -3.22
N PHE A 426 -15.80 0.09 -2.91
CA PHE A 426 -14.75 -0.28 -3.85
C PHE A 426 -14.66 -1.80 -3.93
N ASP A 427 -14.93 -2.34 -5.12
CA ASP A 427 -14.75 -3.76 -5.40
C ASP A 427 -13.44 -3.95 -6.19
N PRO A 428 -12.42 -4.61 -5.61
CA PRO A 428 -11.14 -4.81 -6.29
C PRO A 428 -11.25 -5.65 -7.59
N GLU A 429 -12.33 -6.41 -7.76
CA GLU A 429 -12.58 -7.24 -8.94
C GLU A 429 -13.28 -6.47 -10.07
N VAL A 430 -14.10 -5.48 -9.73
CA VAL A 430 -15.00 -4.79 -10.68
C VAL A 430 -14.67 -3.31 -10.85
N THR A 431 -14.35 -2.60 -9.77
CA THR A 431 -14.19 -1.13 -9.77
C THR A 431 -12.90 -0.68 -10.44
N ALA A 432 -11.80 -1.38 -10.22
CA ALA A 432 -10.50 -1.03 -10.80
C ALA A 432 -10.46 -1.41 -12.30
N PRO A 433 -10.31 -0.44 -13.22
CA PRO A 433 -10.24 -0.76 -14.64
C PRO A 433 -8.94 -1.49 -14.98
N THR A 434 -9.00 -2.38 -15.97
CA THR A 434 -7.80 -2.96 -16.57
C THR A 434 -7.30 -2.11 -17.72
N ALA A 435 -6.00 -2.10 -17.97
CA ALA A 435 -5.42 -1.39 -19.10
C ALA A 435 -6.03 -1.86 -20.45
N ALA A 436 -6.34 -3.15 -20.58
CA ALA A 436 -7.08 -3.71 -21.71
C ALA A 436 -8.44 -3.03 -21.92
N LYS A 437 -9.23 -2.90 -20.85
CA LYS A 437 -10.55 -2.25 -20.88
C LYS A 437 -10.42 -0.78 -21.29
N LEU A 438 -9.44 -0.07 -20.75
CA LEU A 438 -9.28 1.36 -21.05
C LEU A 438 -8.86 1.61 -22.50
N LEU A 439 -7.99 0.77 -23.06
CA LEU A 439 -7.62 0.85 -24.47
C LEU A 439 -8.80 0.53 -25.40
N ARG A 440 -9.72 -0.38 -25.01
CA ARG A 440 -11.00 -0.58 -25.72
C ARG A 440 -11.85 0.65 -25.76
N GLU A 441 -12.06 1.25 -24.60
CA GLU A 441 -12.90 2.43 -24.46
C GLU A 441 -12.35 3.57 -25.32
N LEU A 442 -11.02 3.72 -25.34
CA LEU A 442 -10.33 4.69 -26.19
C LEU A 442 -10.52 4.39 -27.68
N ASN A 443 -10.25 3.17 -28.14
CA ASN A 443 -10.42 2.79 -29.56
C ASN A 443 -11.88 2.94 -30.01
N SER A 444 -12.85 2.54 -29.18
CA SER A 444 -14.28 2.70 -29.46
C SER A 444 -14.68 4.17 -29.56
N PHE A 445 -14.15 5.02 -28.68
CA PHE A 445 -14.36 6.46 -28.74
C PHE A 445 -13.79 7.05 -30.03
N GLU A 446 -12.56 6.69 -30.41
CA GLU A 446 -11.91 7.17 -31.63
C GLU A 446 -12.62 6.70 -32.90
N GLY A 447 -13.13 5.47 -32.92
CA GLY A 447 -13.99 4.97 -33.99
C GLY A 447 -15.25 5.82 -34.16
N LYS A 448 -15.94 6.15 -33.05
CA LYS A 448 -17.14 7.03 -33.09
C LYS A 448 -16.82 8.44 -33.59
N VAL A 449 -15.64 8.98 -33.24
CA VAL A 449 -15.18 10.28 -33.77
C VAL A 449 -14.99 10.19 -35.29
N ARG A 450 -14.25 9.17 -35.75
CA ARG A 450 -13.92 8.95 -37.16
C ARG A 450 -15.18 8.74 -38.01
N ASP A 451 -16.14 8.00 -37.48
CA ASP A 451 -17.37 7.62 -38.19
C ASP A 451 -18.47 8.71 -38.07
N GLY A 452 -18.17 9.86 -37.45
CA GLY A 452 -19.12 10.98 -37.31
C GLY A 452 -20.32 10.69 -36.40
N LEU A 453 -20.20 9.70 -35.52
CA LEU A 453 -21.29 9.21 -34.65
C LEU A 453 -21.38 9.96 -33.31
N LEU A 454 -20.50 10.93 -33.07
CA LEU A 454 -20.64 11.84 -31.94
C LEU A 454 -21.72 12.89 -32.26
N GLY A 455 -22.68 13.07 -31.35
CA GLY A 455 -23.73 14.07 -31.51
C GLY A 455 -23.16 15.48 -31.79
N SER A 456 -23.88 16.26 -32.61
CA SER A 456 -23.51 17.64 -32.91
C SER A 456 -23.40 18.46 -31.61
N GLY A 457 -22.23 19.06 -31.38
CA GLY A 457 -21.95 19.88 -30.19
C GLY A 457 -21.17 19.19 -29.06
N VAL A 458 -20.76 17.92 -29.21
CA VAL A 458 -19.91 17.26 -28.21
C VAL A 458 -18.46 17.73 -28.35
N SER A 459 -17.92 18.41 -27.32
CA SER A 459 -16.50 18.76 -27.25
C SER A 459 -15.66 17.51 -27.01
N VAL A 460 -14.74 17.20 -27.93
CA VAL A 460 -13.80 16.08 -27.76
C VAL A 460 -12.81 16.41 -26.64
N PRO A 461 -12.70 15.57 -25.58
CA PRO A 461 -11.75 15.79 -24.50
C PRO A 461 -10.30 15.81 -25.02
N LYS A 462 -9.46 16.62 -24.37
CA LYS A 462 -8.08 16.85 -24.82
C LYS A 462 -7.18 15.66 -24.54
N ASN A 463 -7.32 15.02 -23.39
CA ASN A 463 -6.50 13.90 -22.98
C ASN A 463 -7.23 12.57 -23.24
N ASP A 464 -6.47 11.55 -23.61
CA ASP A 464 -7.05 10.24 -23.94
C ASP A 464 -7.74 9.57 -22.74
N TRP A 465 -7.18 9.73 -21.53
CA TRP A 465 -7.79 9.15 -20.32
C TRP A 465 -9.18 9.72 -20.01
N GLU A 466 -9.50 10.95 -20.45
CA GLU A 466 -10.82 11.57 -20.27
C GLU A 466 -11.92 10.86 -21.08
N LYS A 467 -11.53 10.11 -22.11
CA LYS A 467 -12.41 9.32 -22.99
C LYS A 467 -12.69 7.92 -22.44
N THR A 468 -12.20 7.60 -21.24
CA THR A 468 -12.22 6.25 -20.67
C THR A 468 -12.76 6.25 -19.23
N SER A 469 -13.03 5.06 -18.70
CA SER A 469 -13.38 4.83 -17.29
C SER A 469 -12.25 5.14 -16.31
N LEU A 470 -11.06 5.53 -16.77
CA LEU A 470 -9.97 6.04 -15.92
C LEU A 470 -10.25 7.47 -15.42
N ARG A 471 -11.05 8.25 -16.16
CA ARG A 471 -11.35 9.66 -15.88
C ARG A 471 -11.65 10.00 -14.41
N PRO A 472 -12.64 9.38 -13.73
CA PRO A 472 -12.99 9.77 -12.35
C PRO A 472 -11.83 9.59 -11.37
N PHE A 473 -10.93 8.64 -11.63
CA PHE A 473 -9.75 8.40 -10.80
C PHE A 473 -8.66 9.45 -11.03
N VAL A 474 -8.49 9.91 -12.26
CA VAL A 474 -7.56 11.01 -12.58
C VAL A 474 -8.07 12.33 -12.03
N GLU A 475 -9.37 12.62 -12.15
CA GLU A 475 -9.97 13.84 -11.58
C GLU A 475 -9.81 13.90 -10.05
N MET A 476 -9.97 12.76 -9.36
CA MET A 476 -9.69 12.64 -7.93
C MET A 476 -8.23 12.97 -7.61
N PHE A 477 -7.30 12.45 -8.41
CA PHE A 477 -5.88 12.70 -8.23
C PHE A 477 -5.49 14.14 -8.54
N GLU A 478 -6.03 14.74 -9.59
CA GLU A 478 -5.81 16.16 -9.92
C GLU A 478 -6.30 17.07 -8.80
N LYS A 479 -7.46 16.79 -8.21
CA LYS A 479 -7.95 17.52 -7.04
C LYS A 479 -6.99 17.42 -5.84
N HIS A 480 -6.44 16.24 -5.60
CA HIS A 480 -5.41 16.04 -4.57
C HIS A 480 -4.15 16.87 -4.87
N CYS A 481 -3.65 16.83 -6.11
CA CYS A 481 -2.51 17.63 -6.57
C CYS A 481 -2.73 19.14 -6.37
N GLN A 482 -3.93 19.64 -6.74
CA GLN A 482 -4.30 21.04 -6.59
C GLN A 482 -4.28 21.48 -5.12
N GLY A 483 -4.72 20.62 -4.20
CA GLY A 483 -4.64 20.88 -2.75
C GLY A 483 -3.22 21.10 -2.26
N ILE A 484 -2.27 20.27 -2.71
CA ILE A 484 -0.86 20.38 -2.35
C ILE A 484 -0.24 21.64 -2.95
N VAL A 485 -0.46 21.91 -4.24
CA VAL A 485 0.08 23.09 -4.92
C VAL A 485 -0.45 24.37 -4.28
N LYS A 486 -1.75 24.42 -3.94
CA LYS A 486 -2.35 25.57 -3.26
C LYS A 486 -1.65 25.84 -1.93
N GLN A 487 -1.44 24.81 -1.10
CA GLN A 487 -0.74 24.97 0.18
C GLN A 487 0.70 25.47 -0.01
N SER A 488 1.40 24.99 -1.04
CA SER A 488 2.77 25.44 -1.38
C SER A 488 2.80 26.93 -1.77
N ILE A 489 1.81 27.39 -2.56
CA ILE A 489 1.66 28.80 -2.93
C ILE A 489 1.34 29.67 -1.71
N ASP A 490 0.40 29.24 -0.88
CA ASP A 490 -0.03 29.99 0.31
C ASP A 490 1.13 30.12 1.32
N ALA A 491 1.94 29.07 1.49
CA ALA A 491 3.14 29.11 2.33
C ALA A 491 4.19 30.11 1.83
N LYS A 492 4.42 30.18 0.52
CA LYS A 492 5.36 31.15 -0.08
C LYS A 492 4.89 32.60 0.10
N ARG A 493 3.60 32.84 -0.11
CA ARG A 493 2.99 34.17 0.10
C ARG A 493 3.11 34.63 1.55
N ALA A 494 2.92 33.74 2.51
CA ALA A 494 3.07 34.06 3.93
C ALA A 494 4.51 34.45 4.31
N VAL A 495 5.52 33.81 3.69
CA VAL A 495 6.92 34.17 3.88
C VAL A 495 7.24 35.53 3.24
N GLU A 496 6.73 35.78 2.03
CA GLU A 496 6.90 37.07 1.34
C GLU A 496 6.25 38.23 2.09
N SER A 497 5.04 38.05 2.65
CA SER A 497 4.38 39.09 3.45
C SER A 497 5.15 39.40 4.73
N PHE A 498 5.63 38.38 5.43
CA PHE A 498 6.43 38.57 6.65
C PHE A 498 7.76 39.28 6.35
N SER A 499 8.37 39.02 5.19
CA SER A 499 9.59 39.70 4.75
C SER A 499 9.39 41.16 4.34
N MET A 500 8.16 41.59 4.05
CA MET A 500 7.82 42.97 3.67
C MET A 500 7.38 43.84 4.86
N GLU A 501 7.14 43.24 6.04
CA GLU A 501 6.79 43.94 7.28
C GLU A 501 8.03 44.36 8.11
N PHE A 502 9.23 43.93 7.72
CA PHE A 502 10.52 44.36 8.27
C PHE A 502 11.30 45.17 7.23
#